data_AF-A0A1V9DFI1-F1
#
_entry.id   AF-A0A1V9DFI1-F1
#
_cell.length_a   1.000
_cell.length_b   1.000
_cell.length_c   1.000
_cell.angle_alpha   90.00
_cell.angle_beta   90.00
_cell.angle_gamma   90.00
#
_symmetry.space_group_name_H-M   'P 1'
#
loop_
_entity.id
_entity.type
_entity.pdbx_description
1 polymer ?
#
loop_
_entity_poly.entity_id
_entity_poly.type
_entity_poly.pdbx_seq_one_letter_code
_entity_poly.pdbx_strand_id
1 'polypeptide(L)' 'MPREYEKEIAFKNAIKRDPQGRYTVTTVDFVEELAKLNWQLTLKEANRWVEIYTSTFRDVSTKEGEERTFQVFNPNGG' A
#
# COMPACT_ATOMS: atom_id res chain seq x y z
N MET A 1 -17.94 8.09 -13.59
CA MET A 1 -16.92 7.13 -14.09
C MET A 1 -16.17 6.60 -12.87
N PRO A 2 -16.05 5.28 -12.68
CA PRO A 2 -15.42 4.72 -11.49
C PRO A 2 -13.93 5.08 -11.50
N ARG A 3 -13.51 5.79 -10.46
CA ARG A 3 -12.21 6.45 -10.37
C ARG A 3 -11.17 5.49 -9.79
N GLU A 4 -11.06 4.27 -10.33
CA GLU A 4 -10.14 3.26 -9.81
C GLU A 4 -8.67 3.73 -9.85
N TYR A 5 -8.34 4.61 -10.81
CA TYR A 5 -7.04 5.26 -10.88
C TYR A 5 -6.71 6.12 -9.65
N GLU A 6 -7.71 6.67 -8.93
CA GLU A 6 -7.48 7.42 -7.68
C GLU A 6 -6.89 6.52 -6.59
N LYS A 7 -7.32 5.25 -6.53
CA LYS A 7 -6.75 4.28 -5.57
C LYS A 7 -5.30 3.98 -5.91
N GLU A 8 -4.98 3.88 -7.20
CA GLU A 8 -3.60 3.68 -7.65
C GLU A 8 -2.72 4.91 -7.36
N ILE A 9 -3.27 6.13 -7.51
CA ILE A 9 -2.59 7.38 -7.14
C ILE A 9 -2.36 7.42 -5.63
N ALA A 10 -3.40 7.16 -4.82
CA ALA A 10 -3.28 7.13 -3.36
C ALA A 10 -2.24 6.10 -2.91
N PHE A 11 -2.21 4.93 -3.54
CA PHE A 11 -1.21 3.91 -3.26
C PHE A 11 0.20 4.40 -3.57
N LYS A 12 0.41 5.00 -4.75
CA LYS A 12 1.72 5.56 -5.13
C LYS A 12 2.19 6.67 -4.19
N ASN A 13 1.28 7.52 -3.71
CA ASN A 13 1.60 8.56 -2.73
C ASN A 13 1.95 7.97 -1.35
N ALA A 14 1.32 6.86 -0.97
CA ALA A 14 1.59 6.16 0.28
C ALA A 14 2.94 5.41 0.27
N ILE A 15 3.57 5.22 -0.90
CA ILE A 15 4.90 4.62 -1.00
C ILE A 15 5.94 5.57 -0.40
N LYS A 16 6.61 5.10 0.64
CA LYS A 16 7.71 5.78 1.32
C LYS A 16 9.00 4.98 1.17
N ARG A 17 10.13 5.65 1.41
CA ARG A 17 11.44 4.99 1.41
C ARG A 17 11.87 4.73 2.85
N ASP A 18 12.11 3.46 3.16
CA ASP A 18 12.64 3.02 4.46
C ASP A 18 14.10 3.50 4.64
N PRO A 19 14.61 3.63 5.89
CA PRO A 19 16.02 3.89 6.17
C PRO A 19 17.01 3.02 5.39
N GLN A 20 16.65 1.79 5.02
CA GLN A 20 17.47 0.89 4.19
C GLN A 20 17.42 1.22 2.68
N GLY A 21 16.73 2.28 2.29
CA GLY A 21 16.60 2.71 0.89
C GLY A 21 15.56 1.92 0.09
N ARG A 22 14.80 1.02 0.72
CA ARG A 22 13.74 0.20 0.09
C ARG A 22 12.42 0.96 0.04
N TYR A 23 11.58 0.68 -0.95
CA TYR A 23 10.22 1.22 -0.98
C TYR A 23 9.29 0.38 -0.12
N THR A 24 8.55 1.04 0.76
CA THR A 24 7.61 0.45 1.69
C THR A 24 6.31 1.25 1.70
N VAL A 25 5.19 0.58 1.91
CA VAL A 25 3.87 1.21 2.04
C VAL A 25 3.17 0.58 3.23
N THR A 26 2.60 1.41 4.09
CA THR A 26 1.77 0.93 5.20
C THR A 26 0.31 1.05 4.81
N THR A 27 -0.52 0.11 5.27
CA THR A 27 -1.97 0.16 5.02
C THR A 27 -2.60 1.41 5.61
N VAL A 28 -2.04 1.91 6.72
CA VAL A 28 -2.48 3.15 7.37
C VAL A 28 -2.26 4.33 6.43
N ASP A 29 -1.04 4.53 5.91
CA ASP A 29 -0.76 5.61 4.95
C ASP A 29 -1.66 5.50 3.71
N PHE A 30 -1.88 4.28 3.21
CA PHE A 30 -2.73 4.08 2.05
C PHE A 30 -4.18 4.51 2.32
N VAL A 31 -4.74 4.15 3.49
CA VAL A 31 -6.08 4.60 3.89
C VAL A 31 -6.14 6.11 4.12
N GLU A 32 -5.10 6.73 4.67
CA GLU A 32 -5.01 8.19 4.82
C GLU A 32 -5.00 8.91 3.46
N GLU A 33 -4.24 8.42 2.47
CA GLU A 33 -4.24 8.96 1.11
C GLU A 33 -5.59 8.78 0.41
N LEU A 34 -6.24 7.62 0.62
CA LEU A 34 -7.60 7.38 0.12
C LEU A 34 -8.61 8.34 0.74
N ALA A 35 -8.51 8.60 2.06
CA ALA A 35 -9.40 9.52 2.75
C ALA A 35 -9.31 10.95 2.20
N LYS A 36 -8.11 11.39 1.76
CA LYS A 36 -7.93 12.69 1.07
C LYS A 36 -8.66 12.78 -0.26
N LEU A 37 -8.91 11.64 -0.91
CA LEU A 37 -9.64 11.54 -2.16
C LEU A 37 -11.14 11.22 -1.94
N ASN A 38 -11.64 11.40 -0.72
CA ASN A 38 -13.00 11.03 -0.28
C ASN A 38 -13.32 9.52 -0.39
N TRP A 39 -12.29 8.67 -0.38
CA TRP A 39 -12.46 7.22 -0.30
C TRP A 39 -12.34 6.75 1.15
N GLN A 40 -13.41 6.17 1.68
CA GLN A 40 -13.40 5.57 3.01
C GLN A 40 -13.25 4.05 2.86
N LEU A 41 -12.01 3.57 2.88
CA LEU A 41 -11.71 2.13 2.91
C LEU A 41 -11.28 1.74 4.32
N THR A 42 -11.67 0.55 4.74
CA THR A 42 -11.10 -0.07 5.94
C THR A 42 -9.69 -0.59 5.66
N LEU A 43 -8.89 -0.79 6.72
CA LEU A 43 -7.56 -1.39 6.61
C LEU A 43 -7.62 -2.76 5.91
N LYS A 44 -8.65 -3.57 6.19
CA LYS A 44 -8.87 -4.86 5.52
C LYS A 44 -9.08 -4.74 4.02
N GLU A 45 -9.89 -3.77 3.59
CA GLU A 45 -10.14 -3.53 2.17
C GLU A 45 -8.90 -3.00 1.46
N ALA A 46 -8.17 -2.10 2.12
CA ALA A 46 -6.89 -1.59 1.63
C ALA A 46 -5.88 -2.74 1.47
N ASN A 47 -5.73 -3.61 2.47
CA ASN A 47 -4.88 -4.81 2.38
C ASN A 47 -5.24 -5.68 1.19
N ARG A 48 -6.53 -6.01 1.04
CA ARG A 48 -7.02 -6.82 -0.06
C ARG A 48 -6.75 -6.17 -1.41
N TRP A 49 -6.88 -4.84 -1.49
CA TRP A 49 -6.54 -4.10 -2.71
C TRP A 49 -5.06 -4.23 -3.02
N VAL A 50 -4.17 -4.04 -2.04
CA VAL A 50 -2.72 -4.19 -2.26
C VAL A 50 -2.38 -5.61 -2.72
N GLU A 51 -2.97 -6.63 -2.12
CA GLU A 51 -2.75 -8.04 -2.48
C GLU A 51 -3.23 -8.38 -3.90
N ILE A 52 -4.33 -7.77 -4.36
CA ILE A 52 -4.90 -8.02 -5.70
C ILE A 52 -4.14 -7.25 -6.79
N TYR A 53 -3.81 -5.98 -6.54
CA TYR A 53 -3.32 -5.06 -7.56
C TYR A 53 -1.79 -4.91 -7.57
N THR A 54 -1.09 -5.35 -6.53
CA THR A 54 0.35 -5.11 -6.37
C THR A 54 1.13 -6.41 -6.20
N SER A 55 1.59 -6.98 -7.32
CA SER A 55 2.39 -8.21 -7.35
C SER A 55 3.86 -8.00 -6.98
N THR A 56 4.36 -6.75 -7.02
CA THR A 56 5.74 -6.39 -6.70
C THR A 56 5.96 -6.06 -5.23
N PHE A 57 4.90 -5.98 -4.43
CA PHE A 57 4.97 -5.71 -3.01
C PHE A 57 4.66 -6.99 -2.23
N ARG A 58 5.43 -7.24 -1.17
CA ARG A 58 5.22 -8.36 -0.25
C ARG A 58 4.92 -7.83 1.13
N ASP A 59 4.02 -8.52 1.83
CA ASP A 59 3.78 -8.23 3.24
C ASP A 59 5.03 -8.56 4.06
N VAL A 60 5.49 -7.59 4.84
CA VAL A 60 6.59 -7.69 5.81
C VAL A 60 6.11 -7.26 7.19
N SER A 61 4.80 -7.36 7.44
CA SER A 61 4.22 -6.98 8.71
C SER A 61 4.77 -7.87 9.84
N THR A 62 5.20 -7.24 10.94
CA THR A 62 5.75 -7.94 12.11
C THR A 62 4.73 -8.09 13.23
N LYS A 63 3.61 -7.37 13.14
CA LYS A 63 2.53 -7.36 14.13
C LYS A 63 1.32 -8.07 13.56
N GLU A 64 0.64 -8.83 14.41
CA GLU A 64 -0.68 -9.39 14.09
C GLU A 64 -1.70 -8.25 14.04
N GLY A 65 -2.42 -8.13 12.92
CA GLY A 65 -3.44 -7.11 12.74
C GLY A 65 -3.74 -6.78 11.29
N GLU A 66 -4.62 -5.79 11.11
CA GLU A 66 -4.97 -5.22 9.80
C GLU A 66 -3.99 -4.10 9.38
N GLU A 67 -3.17 -3.61 10.32
CA GLU A 67 -2.09 -2.67 10.07
C GLU A 67 -0.89 -3.39 9.46
N ARG A 68 -0.97 -3.65 8.16
CA ARG A 68 0.10 -4.32 7.40
C ARG A 68 1.10 -3.33 6.85
N THR A 69 2.31 -3.84 6.64
CA THR A 69 3.39 -3.10 5.99
C THR A 69 3.85 -3.93 4.82
N PHE A 70 3.79 -3.36 3.62
CA PHE A 70 4.25 -4.00 2.41
C PHE A 70 5.57 -3.37 1.96
N GLN A 71 6.50 -4.21 1.52
CA GLN A 71 7.79 -3.78 0.98
C GLN A 71 7.91 -4.22 -0.47
N VAL A 72 8.47 -3.36 -1.32
CA VAL A 72 8.79 -3.74 -2.68
C VAL A 72 9.80 -4.89 -2.64
N PHE A 73 9.43 -6.00 -3.25
CA PHE A 73 10.29 -7.15 -3.43
C PHE A 73 10.58 -7.24 -4.93
N ASN A 74 11.76 -6.77 -5.32
CA ASN A 74 12.22 -6.90 -6.70
C ASN A 74 13.07 -8.19 -6.82
N PRO A 75 12.56 -9.29 -7.40
CA PRO A 75 13.34 -10.52 -7.57
C PRO A 75 14.48 -10.36 -8.60
N ASN A 76 14.37 -9.39 -9.51
CA ASN A 76 15.34 -9.14 -10.57
C ASN A 76 16.24 -7.95 -10.20
N GLY A 77 16.92 -8.03 -9.04
CA GLY A 77 17.84 -6.99 -8.56
C GLY A 77 18.59 -6.29 -9.70
N GLY A 78 18.50 -4.95 -9.73
CA GLY A 78 19.13 -4.11 -10.75
C GLY A 78 20.65 -4.18 -10.74
#